data_AF-A0A7C9KHL7-F1
#
_entry.id   AF-A0A7C9KHL7-F1
#
_cell.length_a   1.000
_cell.length_b   1.000
_cell.length_c   1.000
_cell.angle_alpha   90.00
_cell.angle_beta   90.00
_cell.angle_gamma   90.00
#
_symmetry.space_group_name_H-M   'P 1'
#
loop_
_entity.id
_entity.type
_entity.pdbx_description
1 polymer ?
#
loop_
_entity_poly.entity_id
_entity_poly.type
_entity_poly.pdbx_seq_one_letter_code
_entity_poly.pdbx_strand_id
1 'polypeptide(L)'
;MNARTMRKLRQLHLYIGVFFAPAILFFAISGGLQTFRLQQASGWDGAPPPQWMAWMGKVHIDQAKLQPAGKAEASKPKPPVDPVVAAERAARQKAALPMKIFTVALAIALSLSVLLGAGIALGMRSTRRVATLMLIAGAVVPILLLR
;
A
#
# COMPACT_ATOMS: atom_id res chain seq x y z
N MET A 1 4.79 -32.23 -14.55
CA MET A 1 3.59 -32.10 -13.68
C MET A 1 2.35 -32.50 -14.46
N ASN A 2 1.43 -33.27 -13.88
CA ASN A 2 0.21 -33.68 -14.58
C ASN A 2 -0.80 -32.52 -14.70
N ALA A 3 -1.75 -32.63 -15.64
CA ALA A 3 -2.73 -31.57 -15.93
C ALA A 3 -3.63 -31.22 -14.74
N ARG A 4 -3.92 -32.20 -13.86
CA ARG A 4 -4.74 -32.01 -12.65
C ARG A 4 -4.00 -31.13 -11.64
N THR A 5 -2.71 -31.35 -11.43
CA THR A 5 -1.86 -30.53 -10.56
C THR A 5 -1.79 -29.09 -11.07
N MET A 6 -1.62 -28.88 -12.38
CA MET A 6 -1.59 -27.52 -12.96
C MET A 6 -2.90 -26.76 -12.77
N ARG A 7 -4.05 -27.43 -12.88
CA ARG A 7 -5.36 -26.82 -12.63
C ARG A 7 -5.51 -26.42 -11.16
N LYS A 8 -5.11 -27.30 -10.23
CA LYS A 8 -5.15 -27.01 -8.79
C LYS A 8 -4.26 -25.83 -8.41
N LEU A 9 -3.04 -25.74 -8.95
CA LEU A 9 -2.14 -24.61 -8.68
C LEU A 9 -2.71 -23.28 -9.15
N ARG A 10 -3.29 -23.22 -10.35
CA ARG A 10 -3.97 -22.01 -10.83
C ARG A 10 -5.15 -21.62 -9.95
N GLN A 11 -5.92 -22.60 -9.51
CA GLN A 11 -7.07 -22.36 -8.63
C GLN A 11 -6.62 -21.87 -7.25
N LEU A 12 -5.56 -22.46 -6.69
CA LEU A 12 -4.98 -22.04 -5.42
C LEU A 12 -4.43 -20.61 -5.53
N HIS A 13 -3.65 -20.32 -6.57
CA HIS A 13 -3.12 -18.98 -6.84
C HIS A 13 -4.25 -17.95 -6.97
N LEU A 14 -5.34 -18.29 -7.67
CA LEU A 14 -6.52 -17.43 -7.79
C LEU A 14 -7.14 -17.13 -6.42
N TYR A 15 -7.40 -18.15 -5.60
CA TYR A 15 -8.06 -17.95 -4.30
C TYR A 15 -7.18 -17.25 -3.27
N ILE A 16 -5.90 -17.62 -3.18
CA ILE A 16 -4.92 -16.92 -2.34
C ILE A 16 -4.80 -15.46 -2.79
N GLY A 17 -4.67 -15.24 -4.10
CA GLY A 17 -4.56 -13.89 -4.67
C GLY A 17 -5.77 -13.03 -4.34
N VAL A 18 -6.99 -13.57 -4.47
CA VAL A 18 -8.22 -12.84 -4.15
C VAL A 18 -8.38 -12.59 -2.65
N PHE A 19 -8.00 -13.55 -1.81
CA PHE A 19 -8.01 -13.37 -0.36
C PHE A 19 -7.08 -12.22 0.06
N PHE A 20 -5.86 -12.16 -0.48
CA PHE A 20 -4.93 -11.08 -0.15
C PHE A 20 -5.12 -9.81 -1.00
N ALA A 21 -6.00 -9.81 -2.00
CA ALA A 21 -6.20 -8.68 -2.90
C ALA A 21 -6.48 -7.33 -2.18
N PRO A 22 -7.35 -7.25 -1.15
CA PRO A 22 -7.58 -6.00 -0.43
C PRO A 22 -6.31 -5.46 0.23
N ALA A 23 -5.54 -6.34 0.86
CA ALA A 23 -4.29 -5.98 1.53
C ALA A 23 -3.22 -5.57 0.51
N ILE A 24 -3.00 -6.35 -0.56
CA ILE A 24 -2.02 -6.02 -1.59
C ILE A 24 -2.33 -4.66 -2.22
N LEU A 25 -3.61 -4.39 -2.52
CA LEU A 25 -4.03 -3.11 -3.07
C LEU A 25 -3.79 -1.97 -2.08
N PHE A 26 -4.14 -2.16 -0.80
CA PHE A 26 -3.87 -1.20 0.26
C PHE A 26 -2.37 -0.88 0.37
N PHE A 27 -1.51 -1.91 0.47
CA PHE A 27 -0.07 -1.74 0.63
C PHE A 27 0.61 -1.17 -0.62
N ALA A 28 0.14 -1.53 -1.82
CA ALA A 28 0.66 -0.96 -3.06
C ALA A 28 0.39 0.55 -3.12
N ILE A 29 -0.85 0.97 -2.86
CA ILE A 29 -1.24 2.39 -2.89
C ILE A 29 -0.51 3.17 -1.80
N SER A 30 -0.58 2.70 -0.56
CA SER A 30 0.05 3.39 0.57
C SER A 30 1.58 3.42 0.47
N GLY A 31 2.23 2.36 -0.03
CA GLY A 31 3.67 2.34 -0.29
C GLY A 31 4.08 3.30 -1.42
N GLY A 32 3.27 3.40 -2.48
CA GLY A 32 3.46 4.39 -3.53
C GLY A 32 3.40 5.84 -3.01
N LEU A 33 2.41 6.16 -2.18
CA LEU A 33 2.30 7.47 -1.53
C LEU A 33 3.46 7.74 -0.56
N GLN A 34 3.92 6.72 0.16
CA GLN A 34 5.04 6.80 1.10
C GLN A 34 6.37 7.14 0.47
N THR A 35 6.57 6.75 -0.78
CA THR A 35 7.78 7.03 -1.56
C THR A 35 8.06 8.54 -1.68
N PHE A 36 7.01 9.37 -1.62
CA PHE A 36 7.10 10.83 -1.63
C PHE A 36 6.78 11.48 -0.28
N ARG A 37 6.62 10.69 0.78
CA ARG A 37 6.28 11.17 2.14
C ARG A 37 4.96 11.96 2.20
N LEU A 38 4.01 11.66 1.33
CA LEU A 38 2.70 12.35 1.27
C LEU A 38 1.81 12.10 2.50
N GLN A 39 2.16 11.13 3.32
CA GLN A 39 1.59 10.79 4.62
C GLN A 39 2.15 11.62 5.79
N GLN A 40 3.14 12.49 5.55
CA GLN A 40 3.78 13.34 6.56
C GLN A 40 3.72 14.81 6.13
N ALA A 41 3.78 15.73 7.10
CA ALA A 41 3.77 17.18 6.81
C ALA A 41 4.94 17.64 5.91
N SER A 42 6.05 16.89 5.90
CA SER A 42 7.19 17.13 5.02
C SER A 42 6.88 17.00 3.53
N GLY A 43 5.79 16.32 3.15
CA GLY A 43 5.32 16.21 1.76
C GLY A 43 4.40 17.35 1.32
N TRP A 44 4.06 18.28 2.22
CA TRP A 44 3.03 19.31 2.05
C TRP A 44 3.51 20.70 2.52
N ASP A 45 4.80 21.00 2.39
CA ASP A 45 5.40 22.27 2.83
C ASP A 45 5.10 22.63 4.30
N GLY A 46 4.97 21.61 5.16
CA GLY A 46 4.66 21.78 6.59
C GLY A 46 3.16 21.78 6.90
N ALA A 47 2.27 21.79 5.90
CA ALA A 47 0.85 21.60 6.10
C ALA A 47 0.52 20.15 6.53
N PRO A 48 -0.53 19.93 7.33
CA PRO A 48 -0.94 18.58 7.69
C PRO A 48 -1.47 17.82 6.46
N PRO A 49 -1.03 16.57 6.23
CA PRO A 49 -1.55 15.76 5.14
C PRO A 49 -3.04 15.45 5.35
N PRO A 50 -3.81 15.22 4.26
CA PRO A 50 -5.17 14.70 4.34
C PRO A 50 -5.27 13.47 5.26
N GLN A 51 -6.31 13.43 6.10
CA GLN A 51 -6.44 12.45 7.18
C GLN A 51 -6.37 10.99 6.71
N TRP A 52 -6.92 10.68 5.55
CA TRP A 52 -6.88 9.33 4.98
C TRP A 52 -5.45 8.89 4.62
N MET A 53 -4.59 9.79 4.11
CA MET A 53 -3.18 9.46 3.81
C MET A 53 -2.35 9.27 5.07
N ALA A 54 -2.54 10.12 6.07
CA ALA A 54 -1.89 9.97 7.37
C ALA A 54 -2.27 8.65 8.03
N TRP A 55 -3.55 8.29 7.99
CA TRP A 55 -4.07 7.03 8.51
C TRP A 55 -3.52 5.81 7.77
N MET A 56 -3.51 5.82 6.44
CA MET A 56 -2.91 4.74 5.64
C MET A 56 -1.41 4.57 5.95
N GLY A 57 -0.69 5.68 6.17
CA GLY A 57 0.70 5.66 6.61
C GLY A 57 0.89 4.89 7.92
N LYS A 58 0.08 5.20 8.94
CA LYS A 58 0.10 4.53 10.24
C LYS A 58 -0.25 3.05 10.15
N VAL A 59 -1.28 2.69 9.38
CA VAL A 59 -1.68 1.28 9.23
C VAL A 59 -0.63 0.49 8.44
N HIS A 60 -0.01 1.07 7.41
CA HIS A 60 1.04 0.41 6.63
C HIS A 60 2.32 0.19 7.45
N ILE A 61 2.79 1.21 8.17
CA ILE A 61 4.08 1.17 8.87
C ILE A 61 3.94 0.55 10.25
N ASP A 62 3.01 1.07 11.06
CA ASP A 62 2.95 0.77 12.49
C ASP A 62 1.95 -0.36 12.80
N GLN A 63 1.23 -0.87 11.79
CA GLN A 63 0.12 -1.81 11.98
C GLN A 63 -0.85 -1.33 13.08
N ALA A 64 -0.99 -0.01 13.20
CA ALA A 64 -1.62 0.62 14.35
C ALA A 64 -3.14 0.44 14.32
N LYS A 65 -3.73 0.38 15.53
CA LYS A 65 -5.19 0.35 15.72
C LYS A 65 -5.87 1.45 14.91
N LEU A 66 -7.10 1.18 14.48
CA LEU A 66 -8.03 2.15 13.86
C LEU A 66 -8.37 3.28 14.85
N GLN A 67 -7.43 4.21 15.06
CA GLN A 67 -7.68 5.45 15.76
C GLN A 67 -7.92 6.55 14.73
N PRO A 68 -8.92 7.43 14.94
CA PRO A 68 -9.11 8.60 14.10
C PRO A 68 -7.80 9.38 14.07
N ALA A 69 -7.43 9.89 12.90
CA ALA A 69 -6.14 10.55 12.66
C ALA A 69 -5.87 11.60 13.76
N GLY A 70 -5.06 11.21 14.75
CA GLY A 70 -4.68 12.10 15.84
C GLY A 70 -4.06 13.37 15.26
N LYS A 71 -4.42 14.51 15.86
CA LYS A 71 -3.96 15.86 15.50
C LYS A 71 -2.50 15.79 15.06
N ALA A 72 -2.20 16.29 13.85
CA ALA A 72 -0.85 16.42 13.36
C ALA A 72 -0.01 17.08 14.47
N GLU A 73 0.95 16.34 15.02
CA GLU A 73 1.91 16.94 15.94
C GLU A 73 2.60 18.06 15.18
N ALA A 74 2.43 19.28 15.68
CA ALA A 74 3.11 20.45 15.14
C ALA A 74 4.60 20.13 15.12
N SER A 75 5.19 20.14 13.92
CA SER A 75 6.61 19.88 13.74
C SER A 75 7.36 20.90 14.59
N LYS A 76 8.09 20.45 15.62
CA LYS A 76 8.97 21.33 16.40
C LYS A 76 9.90 22.07 15.42
N PRO A 77 10.19 23.36 15.64
CA PRO A 77 11.07 24.13 14.77
C PRO A 77 12.39 23.38 14.59
N LYS A 78 12.70 23.03 13.34
CA LYS A 78 13.94 22.34 13.03
C LYS A 78 15.09 23.34 13.23
N PRO A 79 16.15 22.99 13.99
CA PRO A 79 17.30 23.88 14.11
C PRO A 79 17.89 24.20 12.72
N PRO A 80 18.59 25.35 12.58
CA PRO A 80 19.18 25.74 11.30
C PRO A 80 20.05 24.60 10.78
N VAL A 81 19.75 24.14 9.56
CA VAL A 81 20.52 23.06 8.93
C VAL A 81 21.77 23.68 8.34
N ASP A 82 22.94 23.13 8.69
CA ASP A 82 24.22 23.49 8.07
C ASP A 82 24.12 23.37 6.54
N PRO A 83 24.54 24.40 5.77
CA PRO A 83 24.47 24.39 4.30
C PRO A 83 25.17 23.18 3.66
N VAL A 84 26.23 22.65 4.27
CA VAL A 84 26.94 21.44 3.77
C VAL A 84 26.03 20.21 3.90
N VAL A 85 25.36 20.07 5.04
CA VAL A 85 24.41 18.98 5.31
C VAL A 85 23.16 19.12 4.43
N ALA A 86 22.74 20.35 4.11
CA ALA A 86 21.63 20.61 3.20
C ALA A 86 21.97 20.19 1.75
N ALA A 87 23.16 20.54 1.26
CA ALA A 87 23.63 20.15 -0.07
C ALA A 87 23.76 18.62 -0.21
N GLU A 88 24.32 17.95 0.80
CA GLU A 88 24.45 16.49 0.80
C GLU A 88 23.08 15.80 0.79
N ARG A 89 22.12 16.29 1.58
CA ARG A 89 20.73 15.79 1.56
C ARG A 89 20.07 15.98 0.19
N ALA A 90 20.27 17.13 -0.45
CA ALA A 90 19.71 17.38 -1.78
C ALA A 90 20.31 16.43 -2.83
N ALA A 91 21.62 16.18 -2.78
CA ALA A 91 22.29 15.21 -3.65
C ALA A 91 21.74 13.79 -3.45
N ARG A 92 21.59 13.33 -2.20
CA ARG A 92 20.98 12.03 -1.88
C ARG A 92 19.53 11.93 -2.36
N GLN A 93 18.75 13.00 -2.26
CA GLN A 93 17.37 13.04 -2.75
C GLN A 93 17.29 12.90 -4.27
N LYS A 94 18.19 13.56 -5.01
CA LYS A 94 18.28 13.41 -6.48
C LYS A 94 18.71 12.00 -6.86
N ALA A 95 19.70 11.43 -6.18
CA ALA A 95 20.14 10.04 -6.40
C ALA A 95 19.03 9.02 -6.13
N ALA A 96 18.10 9.32 -5.22
CA ALA A 96 16.94 8.47 -4.93
C ALA A 96 15.80 8.57 -5.96
N LEU A 97 15.82 9.55 -6.88
CA LEU A 97 14.73 9.79 -7.84
C LEU A 97 14.43 8.54 -8.72
N PRO A 98 15.41 7.84 -9.31
CA PRO A 98 15.13 6.65 -10.13
C PRO A 98 14.43 5.55 -9.33
N MET A 99 14.86 5.34 -8.09
CA MET A 99 14.23 4.36 -7.19
C MET A 99 12.80 4.75 -6.85
N LYS A 100 12.53 6.03 -6.60
CA LYS A 100 11.16 6.51 -6.34
C LYS A 100 10.25 6.27 -7.54
N ILE A 101 10.72 6.58 -8.76
CA ILE A 101 9.97 6.35 -10.00
C ILE A 101 9.67 4.85 -10.18
N PHE A 102 10.68 4.00 -9.99
CA PHE A 102 10.51 2.55 -10.07
C PHE A 102 9.48 2.03 -9.07
N THR A 103 9.53 2.49 -7.81
CA THR A 103 8.56 2.08 -6.78
C THR A 103 7.13 2.50 -7.13
N VAL A 104 6.93 3.69 -7.70
CA VAL A 104 5.61 4.15 -8.14
C VAL A 104 5.10 3.32 -9.32
N ALA A 105 5.96 3.05 -10.30
CA ALA A 105 5.62 2.18 -11.42
C ALA A 105 5.25 0.78 -10.94
N LEU A 106 6.00 0.23 -9.99
CA LEU A 106 5.70 -1.05 -9.34
C LEU A 106 4.35 -1.02 -8.61
N ALA A 107 4.06 0.04 -7.84
CA ALA A 107 2.79 0.19 -7.14
C ALA A 107 1.59 0.21 -8.11
N ILE A 108 1.71 0.92 -9.24
CA ILE A 108 0.69 0.96 -10.29
C ILE A 108 0.53 -0.42 -10.92
N ALA A 109 1.63 -1.04 -11.36
CA ALA A 109 1.60 -2.35 -12.00
C ALA A 109 1.01 -3.43 -11.09
N LEU A 110 1.38 -3.43 -9.81
CA LEU A 110 0.87 -4.36 -8.81
C LEU A 110 -0.62 -4.13 -8.55
N SER A 111 -1.07 -2.88 -8.44
CA SER A 111 -2.48 -2.54 -8.27
C SER A 111 -3.31 -3.03 -9.45
N LEU A 112 -2.86 -2.76 -10.68
CA LEU A 112 -3.51 -3.24 -11.90
C LEU A 112 -3.55 -4.77 -11.97
N SER A 113 -2.45 -5.44 -11.63
CA SER A 113 -2.36 -6.90 -11.61
C SER A 113 -3.39 -7.52 -10.64
N VAL A 114 -3.51 -6.97 -9.43
CA VAL A 114 -4.48 -7.42 -8.43
C VAL A 114 -5.92 -7.19 -8.90
N LEU A 115 -6.21 -6.01 -9.45
CA LEU A 115 -7.54 -5.68 -9.97
C LEU A 115 -7.96 -6.60 -11.12
N LEU A 116 -7.04 -6.89 -12.06
CA LEU A 116 -7.27 -7.83 -13.15
C LEU A 116 -7.49 -9.25 -12.63
N GLY A 117 -6.66 -9.72 -11.69
CA GLY A 117 -6.80 -11.05 -11.08
C GLY A 117 -8.14 -11.22 -10.35
N ALA A 118 -8.53 -10.22 -9.56
CA ALA A 118 -9.83 -10.19 -8.89
C ALA A 118 -10.99 -10.13 -9.90
N GLY A 119 -10.88 -9.31 -10.94
CA GLY A 119 -11.87 -9.21 -12.02
C GLY A 119 -12.09 -10.55 -12.73
N ILE A 120 -11.02 -11.26 -13.07
CA ILE A 120 -11.08 -12.61 -13.67
C ILE A 120 -11.78 -13.59 -12.71
N ALA A 121 -11.40 -13.58 -11.43
CA ALA A 121 -11.96 -14.48 -10.43
C ALA A 121 -13.47 -14.30 -10.22
N LEU A 122 -13.93 -13.05 -10.25
CA LEU A 122 -15.33 -12.66 -10.07
C LEU A 122 -16.16 -12.82 -11.36
N GLY A 123 -15.54 -12.70 -12.54
CA GLY A 123 -16.20 -12.89 -13.84
C GLY A 123 -16.52 -14.37 -14.16
N MET A 124 -15.72 -15.30 -13.64
CA MET A 124 -15.93 -16.74 -13.87
C MET A 124 -17.02 -17.32 -12.95
N ARG A 125 -18.13 -17.81 -13.53
CA ARG A 125 -19.26 -18.38 -12.76
C ARG A 125 -18.86 -19.50 -11.79
N SER A 126 -17.88 -20.33 -12.18
CA SER A 126 -17.42 -21.47 -11.37
C SER A 126 -16.65 -21.07 -10.11
N THR A 127 -15.96 -19.93 -10.13
CA THR A 127 -15.14 -19.44 -9.01
C THR A 127 -15.78 -18.29 -8.26
N ARG A 128 -16.74 -17.57 -8.87
CA ARG A 128 -17.32 -16.32 -8.36
C ARG A 128 -17.76 -16.39 -6.90
N ARG A 129 -18.46 -17.45 -6.49
CA ARG A 129 -18.94 -17.59 -5.10
C ARG A 129 -17.77 -17.66 -4.11
N VAL A 130 -16.82 -18.56 -4.35
CA VAL A 130 -15.64 -18.73 -3.49
C VAL A 130 -14.76 -17.49 -3.52
N ALA A 131 -14.55 -16.89 -4.70
CA ALA A 131 -13.79 -15.65 -4.85
C ALA A 131 -14.44 -14.49 -4.06
N THR A 132 -15.76 -14.36 -4.10
CA THR A 132 -16.48 -13.34 -3.31
C THR A 132 -16.28 -13.56 -1.82
N LEU A 133 -16.41 -14.80 -1.34
CA LEU A 133 -16.16 -15.15 0.06
C LEU A 133 -14.72 -14.85 0.47
N MET A 134 -13.74 -15.21 -0.37
CA MET A 134 -12.32 -14.92 -0.12
C MET A 134 -12.05 -13.42 -0.08
N LEU A 135 -12.65 -12.63 -0.98
CA LEU A 135 -12.48 -11.18 -1.03
C LEU A 135 -13.06 -10.51 0.23
N ILE A 136 -14.27 -10.92 0.65
CA ILE A 136 -14.90 -10.43 1.88
C ILE A 136 -14.06 -10.82 3.09
N ALA A 137 -13.66 -12.10 3.20
CA ALA A 137 -12.82 -12.57 4.29
C ALA A 137 -11.49 -11.82 4.34
N GLY A 138 -10.85 -11.61 3.19
CA GLY A 138 -9.61 -10.86 3.03
C GLY A 138 -9.69 -9.39 3.47
N ALA A 139 -10.85 -8.76 3.30
CA ALA A 139 -11.09 -7.40 3.77
C ALA A 139 -11.43 -7.36 5.27
N VAL A 140 -12.22 -8.30 5.76
CA VAL A 140 -12.74 -8.31 7.13
C VAL A 140 -11.70 -8.78 8.15
N VAL A 141 -10.92 -9.83 7.83
CA VAL A 141 -9.95 -10.42 8.77
C VAL A 141 -8.95 -9.38 9.30
N PRO A 142 -8.26 -8.57 8.47
CA PRO A 142 -7.34 -7.55 8.96
C PRO A 142 -8.03 -6.52 9.85
N ILE A 143 -9.26 -6.11 9.52
CA ILE A 143 -10.03 -5.13 10.31
C ILE A 143 -10.34 -5.68 11.70
N LEU A 144 -10.69 -6.97 11.80
CA LEU A 144 -10.93 -7.63 13.07
C LEU A 144 -9.66 -7.76 13.91
N LEU A 145 -8.50 -8.02 13.28
CA LEU A 145 -7.20 -8.11 13.95
C LEU A 145 -6.66 -6.75 14.42
N LEU A 146 -7.10 -5.65 13.80
CA LEU A 146 -6.70 -4.28 14.15
C LEU A 146 -7.51 -3.64 15.28
N ARG A 147 -8.54 -4.33 15.80
CA ARG A 147 -9.28 -3.90 17.01
C ARG A 147 -8.52 -4.28 18.28
#